data_AF-A0AAN8NDT7-F1
#
_entry.id   AF-A0AAN8NDT7-F1
#
_cell.length_a   1.000
_cell.length_b   1.000
_cell.length_c   1.000
_cell.angle_alpha   90.00
_cell.angle_beta   90.00
_cell.angle_gamma   90.00
#
_symmetry.space_group_name_H-M   'P 1'
#
loop_
_entity.id
_entity.type
_entity.pdbx_description
1 polymer ?
#
loop_
_entity_poly.entity_id
_entity_poly.type
_entity_poly.pdbx_seq_one_letter_code
_entity_poly.pdbx_strand_id
1 'polypeptide(L)'
;MSHSLYIVTYDRGTHWDTGLVKAYHWAFLIELSPSTGLKHQLRGMPGAYYYPGPEAADPRNEEPGRVIMINTNNLIKTKDRAGEKGEEEEGGEEEEEEEEEEVEEELVNGLSRDESATQIVVAKLEIGSVEQSRLGEFEKACREGYVEKEEVQGGEGRWNCQEWCLGVLEGLKGGDMGKDIWYGREELKGWLKEKDHSTMALST
;
A
#
# COMPACT_ATOMS: atom_id res chain seq x y z
N MET A 1 -12.41 -16.97 -14.39
CA MET A 1 -12.73 -16.89 -12.95
C MET A 1 -12.60 -15.43 -12.54
N SER A 2 -13.54 -14.92 -11.75
CA SER A 2 -13.51 -13.55 -11.21
C SER A 2 -13.28 -13.59 -9.71
N HIS A 3 -12.59 -12.57 -9.20
CA HIS A 3 -12.23 -12.39 -7.80
C HIS A 3 -12.90 -11.14 -7.26
N SER A 4 -13.41 -11.19 -6.04
CA SER A 4 -14.03 -10.02 -5.42
C SER A 4 -12.98 -8.95 -5.13
N LEU A 5 -13.34 -7.70 -5.44
CA LEU A 5 -12.51 -6.51 -5.24
C LEU A 5 -13.11 -5.68 -4.11
N TYR A 6 -12.26 -5.29 -3.16
CA TYR A 6 -12.63 -4.52 -1.99
C TYR A 6 -11.80 -3.24 -1.89
N ILE A 7 -12.38 -2.20 -1.28
CA ILE A 7 -11.60 -1.16 -0.61
C ILE A 7 -11.56 -1.46 0.88
N VAL A 8 -10.36 -1.49 1.43
CA VAL A 8 -10.11 -1.60 2.87
C VAL A 8 -9.63 -0.25 3.39
N THR A 9 -10.17 0.16 4.52
CA THR A 9 -9.82 1.43 5.17
C THR A 9 -9.25 1.20 6.55
N TYR A 10 -8.22 1.96 6.89
CA TYR A 10 -7.50 1.83 8.16
C TYR A 10 -7.47 3.15 8.91
N ASP A 11 -7.83 3.09 10.18
CA ASP A 11 -7.54 4.13 11.16
C ASP A 11 -6.08 4.00 11.58
N ARG A 12 -5.31 5.07 11.39
CA ARG A 12 -3.87 5.15 11.71
C ARG A 12 -3.61 5.80 13.07
N GLY A 13 -4.67 6.11 13.82
CA GLY A 13 -4.62 6.81 15.09
C GLY A 13 -4.32 8.29 14.91
N THR A 14 -3.78 8.89 15.96
CA THR A 14 -3.46 10.32 16.02
C THR A 14 -1.96 10.58 15.82
N HIS A 15 -1.64 11.78 15.39
CA HIS A 15 -0.30 12.34 15.46
C HIS A 15 0.09 12.53 16.93
N TRP A 16 1.26 12.00 17.33
CA TRP A 16 1.70 12.04 18.73
C TRP A 16 2.05 13.46 19.20
N ASP A 17 2.46 14.32 18.28
CA ASP A 17 2.92 15.69 18.50
C ASP A 17 1.76 16.70 18.47
N THR A 18 0.86 16.60 17.49
CA THR A 18 -0.25 17.54 17.31
C THR A 18 -1.56 17.05 17.93
N GLY A 19 -1.69 15.75 18.22
CA GLY A 19 -2.94 15.13 18.68
C GLY A 19 -4.02 15.02 17.60
N LEU A 20 -3.74 15.48 16.37
CA LEU A 20 -4.69 15.46 15.27
C LEU A 20 -4.87 14.03 14.73
N VAL A 21 -6.09 13.70 14.31
CA VAL A 21 -6.41 12.39 13.73
C VAL A 21 -5.72 12.27 12.37
N LYS A 22 -4.98 11.18 12.16
CA LYS A 22 -4.40 10.90 10.84
C LYS A 22 -5.53 10.53 9.89
N ALA A 23 -5.51 11.09 8.68
CA ALA A 23 -6.42 10.67 7.61
C ALA A 23 -6.38 9.14 7.44
N TYR A 24 -7.53 8.54 7.14
CA TYR A 24 -7.62 7.10 6.96
C TYR A 24 -6.77 6.65 5.77
N HIS A 25 -6.13 5.50 5.92
CA HIS A 25 -5.41 4.87 4.81
C HIS A 25 -6.36 3.99 4.01
N TRP A 26 -6.36 4.12 2.69
CA TRP A 26 -7.17 3.28 1.80
C TRP A 26 -6.26 2.36 0.99
N ALA A 27 -6.71 1.12 0.80
CA ALA A 27 -6.05 0.11 -0.01
C ALA A 27 -7.09 -0.71 -0.79
N PHE A 28 -6.68 -1.28 -1.92
CA PHE A 28 -7.47 -2.33 -2.56
C PHE A 28 -7.07 -3.69 -2.01
N LEU A 29 -8.05 -4.58 -1.94
CA LEU A 29 -7.84 -6.01 -1.69
C LEU A 29 -8.59 -6.80 -2.76
N ILE A 30 -7.89 -7.69 -3.44
CA ILE A 30 -8.49 -8.69 -4.33
C ILE A 30 -8.43 -10.04 -3.62
N GLU A 31 -9.58 -10.64 -3.35
CA GLU A 31 -9.68 -11.92 -2.67
C GLU A 31 -9.61 -13.07 -3.70
N LEU A 32 -8.45 -13.75 -3.77
CA LEU A 32 -8.24 -14.89 -4.67
C LEU A 32 -8.77 -16.20 -4.07
N SER A 33 -8.67 -16.32 -2.75
CA SER A 33 -9.19 -17.41 -1.93
C SER A 33 -9.46 -16.90 -0.50
N PRO A 34 -10.18 -17.65 0.34
CA PRO A 34 -10.49 -17.23 1.72
C PRO A 34 -9.27 -16.92 2.61
N SER A 35 -8.06 -17.32 2.21
CA SER A 35 -6.81 -17.08 2.95
C SER A 35 -5.72 -16.43 2.11
N THR A 36 -6.02 -16.05 0.87
CA THR A 36 -5.03 -15.49 -0.05
C THR A 36 -5.65 -14.37 -0.85
N GLY A 37 -5.07 -13.19 -0.76
CA GLY A 37 -5.45 -12.03 -1.52
C GLY A 37 -4.25 -11.20 -1.95
N LEU A 38 -4.50 -10.29 -2.88
CA LEU A 38 -3.54 -9.29 -3.32
C LEU A 38 -3.98 -7.93 -2.78
N LYS A 39 -3.10 -7.30 -2.01
CA LYS A 39 -3.32 -5.95 -1.49
C LYS A 39 -2.53 -4.95 -2.31
N HIS A 40 -3.20 -3.89 -2.74
CA HIS A 40 -2.59 -2.79 -3.46
C HIS A 40 -2.74 -1.52 -2.63
N GLN A 41 -1.61 -0.92 -2.23
CA GLN A 41 -1.62 0.27 -1.37
C GLN A 41 -0.45 1.17 -1.67
N LEU A 42 -0.63 2.47 -1.41
CA LEU A 42 0.49 3.41 -1.39
C LEU A 42 1.32 3.25 -0.11
N ARG A 43 2.63 3.43 -0.24
CA ARG A 43 3.61 3.48 0.85
C ARG A 43 4.35 4.80 0.81
N GLY A 44 5.08 5.10 1.88
CA GLY A 44 5.88 6.32 2.02
C GLY A 44 5.26 7.35 2.96
N MET A 45 5.73 8.57 2.83
CA MET A 45 5.38 9.72 3.66
C MET A 45 4.81 10.86 2.80
N PRO A 46 4.14 11.87 3.39
CA PRO A 46 3.71 13.06 2.66
C PRO A 46 4.82 13.63 1.76
N GLY A 47 4.49 13.92 0.49
CA GLY A 47 5.46 14.36 -0.54
C GLY A 47 6.30 13.25 -1.19
N ALA A 48 6.24 12.01 -0.69
CA ALA A 48 7.05 10.90 -1.18
C ALA A 48 6.27 9.57 -1.24
N TYR A 49 4.97 9.63 -1.53
CA TYR A 49 4.16 8.43 -1.70
C TYR A 49 4.51 7.70 -3.00
N TYR A 50 4.48 6.36 -2.96
CA TYR A 50 4.70 5.51 -4.12
C TYR A 50 3.91 4.21 -4.00
N TYR A 51 3.65 3.57 -5.14
CA TYR A 51 3.02 2.26 -5.22
C TYR A 51 4.11 1.18 -5.41
N PRO A 52 4.34 0.27 -4.44
CA PRO A 52 5.41 -0.73 -4.50
C PRO A 52 5.07 -1.94 -5.38
N GLY A 53 3.81 -2.10 -5.79
CA GLY A 53 3.30 -3.33 -6.39
C GLY A 53 2.31 -4.07 -5.47
N PRO A 54 1.78 -5.21 -5.92
CA PRO A 54 0.87 -6.03 -5.11
C PRO A 54 1.62 -6.68 -3.94
N GLU A 55 1.01 -6.65 -2.76
CA GLU A 55 1.48 -7.31 -1.56
C GLU A 55 0.60 -8.53 -1.28
N ALA A 56 1.20 -9.68 -0.93
CA ALA A 56 0.43 -10.83 -0.47
C ALA A 56 -0.29 -10.49 0.85
N ALA A 57 -1.58 -10.79 0.93
CA ALA A 57 -2.39 -10.53 2.11
C ALA A 57 -3.28 -11.74 2.43
N ASP A 58 -3.65 -11.86 3.72
CA ASP A 58 -4.71 -12.78 4.16
C ASP A 58 -6.00 -11.96 4.34
N PRO A 59 -7.04 -12.16 3.53
CA PRO A 59 -8.29 -11.40 3.61
C PRO A 59 -8.95 -11.41 4.99
N ARG A 60 -8.69 -12.42 5.82
CA ARG A 60 -9.25 -12.56 7.19
C ARG A 60 -8.63 -11.58 8.19
N ASN A 61 -7.44 -11.08 7.89
CA ASN A 61 -6.77 -10.04 8.68
C ASN A 61 -7.29 -8.64 8.34
N GLU A 62 -8.01 -8.50 7.23
CA GLU A 62 -8.56 -7.26 6.71
C GLU A 62 -10.04 -7.08 7.07
N GLU A 63 -10.53 -7.81 8.08
CA GLU A 63 -11.89 -7.70 8.59
C GLU A 63 -12.03 -6.50 9.55
N PRO A 64 -13.16 -5.75 9.52
CA PRO A 64 -13.38 -4.62 10.42
C PRO A 64 -13.16 -4.95 11.90
N GLY A 65 -12.47 -4.05 12.61
CA GLY A 65 -12.09 -4.20 14.02
C GLY A 65 -10.77 -4.96 14.26
N ARG A 66 -10.12 -5.49 13.21
CA ARG A 66 -8.79 -6.09 13.33
C ARG A 66 -7.72 -5.02 13.53
N VAL A 67 -6.78 -5.30 14.43
CA VAL A 67 -5.56 -4.51 14.63
C VAL A 67 -4.43 -5.14 13.83
N ILE A 68 -3.77 -4.34 12.99
CA ILE A 68 -2.67 -4.74 12.14
C ILE A 68 -1.41 -4.00 12.57
N MET A 69 -0.31 -4.73 12.77
CA MET A 69 1.01 -4.13 12.99
C MET A 69 1.63 -3.77 11.64
N ILE A 70 2.03 -2.52 11.47
CA ILE A 70 2.74 -2.04 10.29
C ILE A 70 4.24 -2.26 10.54
N ASN A 71 4.84 -3.20 9.81
CA ASN A 71 6.28 -3.34 9.80
C ASN A 71 6.84 -2.49 8.65
N THR A 72 7.59 -1.43 8.98
CA THR A 72 8.11 -0.44 8.02
C THR A 72 9.32 -0.92 7.22
N ASN A 73 9.81 -2.14 7.45
CA ASN A 73 11.08 -2.62 6.90
C ASN A 73 11.02 -3.32 5.52
N ASN A 74 9.88 -3.40 4.84
CA ASN A 74 9.81 -4.02 3.51
C ASN A 74 10.21 -3.04 2.37
N LEU A 75 11.35 -2.37 2.53
CA LEU A 75 12.00 -1.64 1.44
C LEU A 75 12.80 -2.65 0.61
N ILE A 76 12.17 -3.28 -0.37
CA ILE A 76 12.88 -4.05 -1.39
C ILE A 76 13.76 -3.04 -2.16
N LYS A 77 15.07 -3.06 -1.93
CA LYS A 77 16.05 -2.40 -2.81
C LYS A 77 15.98 -3.09 -4.18
N THR A 78 15.22 -2.53 -5.11
CA THR A 78 15.48 -2.75 -6.53
C THR A 78 16.82 -2.09 -6.83
N LYS A 79 17.89 -2.90 -6.91
CA LYS A 79 19.20 -2.43 -7.33
C LYS A 79 19.13 -2.14 -8.83
N ASP A 80 18.94 -0.88 -9.16
CA ASP A 80 19.14 -0.38 -10.52
C ASP A 80 20.57 -0.70 -10.95
N ARG A 81 20.67 -1.47 -12.03
CA ARG A 81 21.91 -1.77 -12.73
C ARG A 81 22.24 -0.56 -13.62
N ALA A 82 22.69 0.53 -13.00
CA ALA A 82 23.33 1.62 -13.72
C ALA A 82 24.78 1.19 -14.00
N GLY A 83 25.04 0.84 -15.26
CA GLY A 83 26.39 0.66 -15.76
C GLY A 83 27.06 2.02 -15.97
N GLU A 84 28.26 2.15 -15.45
CA GLU A 84 29.26 3.07 -16.01
C GLU A 84 30.50 2.24 -16.35
N LYS A 85 30.93 2.41 -17.61
CA LYS A 85 32.14 1.87 -18.22
C LYS A 85 33.32 2.80 -17.92
N GLY A 86 34.50 2.20 -17.77
CA GLY A 86 35.84 2.78 -17.93
C GLY A 86 36.84 1.81 -17.31
N GLU A 87 37.53 0.97 -18.12
CA GLU A 87 38.95 1.12 -18.52
C GLU A 87 39.89 0.87 -17.31
N GLU A 88 40.89 0.00 -17.23
CA GLU A 88 41.71 -0.96 -18.02
C GLU A 88 42.22 -1.98 -16.94
N GLU A 89 42.64 -3.24 -17.16
CA GLU A 89 43.89 -3.72 -17.75
C GLU A 89 44.02 -5.26 -17.47
N GLU A 90 45.05 -5.89 -18.03
CA GLU A 90 45.27 -7.32 -18.29
C GLU A 90 45.43 -8.31 -17.12
N GLY A 91 45.04 -9.58 -17.36
CA GLY A 91 45.92 -10.75 -17.18
C GLY A 91 45.81 -11.57 -15.89
N GLY A 92 45.54 -12.88 -16.02
CA GLY A 92 45.87 -13.89 -15.01
C GLY A 92 44.77 -14.94 -14.78
N GLU A 93 44.99 -16.16 -15.27
CA GLU A 93 44.24 -17.37 -14.90
C GLU A 93 44.75 -17.87 -13.55
N GLU A 94 43.89 -17.99 -12.52
CA GLU A 94 44.06 -18.96 -11.42
C GLU A 94 42.67 -19.44 -10.95
N GLU A 95 42.51 -20.76 -10.87
CA GLU A 95 41.37 -21.47 -10.29
C GLU A 95 41.47 -21.38 -8.76
N GLU A 96 40.48 -20.80 -8.08
CA GLU A 96 40.34 -20.93 -6.62
C GLU A 96 38.87 -21.09 -6.19
N GLU A 97 38.74 -21.81 -5.10
CA GLU A 97 37.59 -22.53 -4.56
C GLU A 97 36.41 -21.61 -4.19
N GLU A 98 35.17 -22.01 -4.53
CA GLU A 98 33.95 -21.35 -4.04
C GLU A 98 33.79 -21.67 -2.53
N GLU A 99 34.36 -20.83 -1.67
CA GLU A 99 33.98 -20.74 -0.27
C GLU A 99 32.56 -20.15 -0.19
N GLU A 100 31.64 -20.90 0.41
CA GLU A 100 30.33 -20.41 0.81
C GLU A 100 30.52 -19.32 1.89
N GLU A 101 30.63 -18.05 1.47
CA GLU A 101 30.53 -16.92 2.39
C GLU A 101 29.12 -16.89 2.98
N GLU A 102 28.99 -17.38 4.22
CA GLU A 102 27.88 -17.04 5.09
C GLU A 102 27.85 -15.51 5.21
N VAL A 103 26.97 -14.87 4.44
CA VAL A 103 26.68 -13.44 4.59
C VAL A 103 26.04 -13.28 5.95
N GLU A 104 26.85 -12.94 6.95
CA GLU A 104 26.36 -12.46 8.23
C GLU A 104 25.52 -11.20 7.93
N GLU A 105 24.20 -11.37 8.02
CA GLU A 105 23.24 -10.28 8.01
C GLU A 105 23.55 -9.39 9.22
N GLU A 106 24.39 -8.37 9.06
CA GLU A 106 24.50 -7.28 10.03
C GLU A 106 23.16 -6.55 10.07
N LEU A 107 22.30 -6.98 11.00
CA LEU A 107 21.18 -6.23 11.53
C LEU A 107 21.74 -4.96 12.17
N VAL A 108 21.93 -3.92 11.35
CA VAL A 108 22.16 -2.57 11.85
C VAL A 108 20.87 -2.13 12.51
N ASN A 109 20.75 -2.42 13.81
CA ASN A 109 19.71 -1.91 14.71
C ASN A 109 19.91 -0.41 14.91
N GLY A 110 19.68 0.36 13.86
CA GLY A 110 19.36 1.78 13.93
C GLY A 110 17.90 1.90 14.36
N LEU A 111 17.65 1.75 15.66
CA LEU A 111 16.35 1.97 16.30
C LEU A 111 15.81 3.37 15.97
N SER A 112 14.99 3.46 14.92
CA SER A 112 13.95 4.48 14.86
C SER A 112 12.90 4.08 15.89
N ARG A 113 12.78 4.88 16.94
CA ARG A 113 11.85 4.71 18.05
C ARG A 113 10.41 4.99 17.59
N ASP A 114 9.89 4.16 16.72
CA ASP A 114 8.46 4.04 16.44
C ASP A 114 8.09 2.57 16.60
N GLU A 115 7.71 2.23 17.83
CA GLU A 115 7.25 0.92 18.25
C GLU A 115 6.06 0.52 17.36
N SER A 116 6.26 -0.41 16.41
CA SER A 116 5.21 -1.09 15.63
C SER A 116 3.93 -0.26 15.43
N ALA A 117 3.95 0.72 14.52
CA ALA A 117 2.75 1.51 14.25
C ALA A 117 1.57 0.58 13.97
N THR A 118 0.54 0.63 14.83
CA THR A 118 -0.66 -0.18 14.66
C THR A 118 -1.69 0.60 13.86
N GLN A 119 -2.48 -0.12 13.07
CA GLN A 119 -3.65 0.44 12.41
C GLN A 119 -4.84 -0.48 12.63
N ILE A 120 -6.05 0.09 12.64
CA ILE A 120 -7.28 -0.65 12.85
C ILE A 120 -8.06 -0.66 11.55
N VAL A 121 -8.50 -1.83 11.11
CA VAL A 121 -9.42 -1.94 9.97
C VAL A 121 -10.76 -1.33 10.35
N VAL A 122 -11.18 -0.28 9.66
CA VAL A 122 -12.46 0.41 9.92
C VAL A 122 -13.57 -0.13 9.05
N ALA A 123 -13.28 -0.38 7.78
CA ALA A 123 -14.23 -0.91 6.81
C ALA A 123 -13.52 -1.76 5.75
N LYS A 124 -14.21 -2.82 5.30
CA LYS A 124 -13.92 -3.64 4.12
C LYS A 124 -15.17 -3.62 3.27
N LEU A 125 -15.14 -2.87 2.17
CA LEU A 125 -16.29 -2.66 1.29
C LEU A 125 -16.06 -3.37 -0.03
N GLU A 126 -16.93 -4.32 -0.39
CA GLU A 126 -16.90 -4.93 -1.72
C GLU A 126 -17.37 -3.91 -2.74
N ILE A 127 -16.57 -3.67 -3.77
CA ILE A 127 -16.82 -2.62 -4.77
C ILE A 127 -16.98 -3.16 -6.19
N GLY A 128 -16.85 -4.48 -6.39
CA GLY A 128 -17.00 -5.16 -7.67
C GLY A 128 -16.14 -6.41 -7.75
N SER A 129 -15.77 -6.82 -8.97
CA SER A 129 -14.88 -7.97 -9.19
C SER A 129 -13.90 -7.75 -10.34
N VAL A 130 -12.78 -8.48 -10.30
CA VAL A 130 -11.72 -8.46 -11.32
C VAL A 130 -11.53 -9.87 -11.87
N GLU A 131 -11.45 -10.01 -13.19
CA GLU A 131 -11.16 -11.30 -13.81
C GLU A 131 -9.69 -11.72 -13.60
N GLN A 132 -9.44 -13.01 -13.38
CA GLN A 132 -8.10 -13.58 -13.20
C GLN A 132 -7.11 -13.17 -14.30
N SER A 133 -7.56 -13.10 -15.56
CA SER A 133 -6.76 -12.70 -16.72
C SER A 133 -6.36 -11.22 -16.70
N ARG A 134 -7.03 -10.40 -15.88
CA ARG A 134 -6.89 -8.94 -15.85
C ARG A 134 -6.22 -8.41 -14.59
N LEU A 135 -5.74 -9.29 -13.72
CA LEU A 135 -5.00 -8.88 -12.52
C LEU A 135 -3.76 -8.03 -12.87
N GLY A 136 -3.04 -8.38 -13.94
CA GLY A 136 -1.89 -7.58 -14.41
C GLY A 136 -2.30 -6.22 -14.97
N GLU A 137 -3.46 -6.11 -15.61
CA GLU A 137 -4.00 -4.83 -16.04
C GLU A 137 -4.41 -3.98 -14.82
N PHE A 138 -5.05 -4.57 -13.81
CA PHE A 138 -5.39 -3.89 -12.56
C PHE A 138 -4.14 -3.35 -11.86
N GLU A 139 -3.08 -4.17 -11.75
CA GLU A 139 -1.79 -3.73 -11.21
C GLU A 139 -1.23 -2.54 -12.02
N LYS A 140 -1.29 -2.60 -13.34
CA LYS A 140 -0.87 -1.51 -14.21
C LYS A 140 -1.67 -0.24 -13.93
N ALA A 141 -2.98 -0.33 -13.77
CA ALA A 141 -3.83 0.81 -13.41
C ALA A 141 -3.44 1.40 -12.04
N CYS A 142 -3.16 0.56 -11.04
CA CYS A 142 -2.63 1.00 -9.75
C CYS A 142 -1.31 1.77 -9.89
N ARG A 143 -0.42 1.33 -10.79
CA ARG A 143 0.88 1.97 -11.03
C ARG A 143 0.77 3.28 -11.81
N GLU A 144 -0.19 3.38 -12.72
CA GLU A 144 -0.47 4.58 -13.52
C GLU A 144 -1.36 5.60 -12.78
N GLY A 145 -2.00 5.18 -11.67
CA GLY A 145 -2.79 6.05 -10.82
C GLY A 145 -1.99 7.27 -10.35
N TYR A 146 -2.59 8.45 -10.46
CA TYR A 146 -1.96 9.70 -10.02
C TYR A 146 -1.66 9.65 -8.52
N VAL A 147 -0.43 10.01 -8.17
CA VAL A 147 0.02 10.18 -6.79
C VAL A 147 0.52 11.60 -6.66
N GLU A 148 -0.07 12.37 -5.74
CA GLU A 148 0.37 13.73 -5.47
C GLU A 148 1.79 13.70 -4.89
N LYS A 149 2.73 14.37 -5.56
CA LYS A 149 4.15 14.39 -5.20
C LYS A 149 4.56 15.69 -4.53
N GLU A 150 3.79 16.75 -4.71
CA GLU A 150 4.10 18.02 -4.05
C GLU A 150 3.58 18.00 -2.61
N GLU A 151 4.47 18.34 -1.68
CA GLU A 151 4.08 18.63 -0.32
C GLU A 151 3.34 19.98 -0.32
N VAL A 152 2.02 19.94 -0.42
CA VAL A 152 1.21 21.16 -0.38
C VAL A 152 1.38 21.80 1.00
N GLN A 153 2.07 22.94 1.06
CA GLN A 153 2.27 23.71 2.29
C GLN A 153 0.92 24.20 2.84
N GLY A 154 0.38 23.47 3.80
CA GLY A 154 -0.87 23.87 4.45
C GLY A 154 -1.61 22.72 5.11
N GLY A 155 -0.98 22.08 6.09
CA GLY A 155 -1.66 21.27 7.11
C GLY A 155 -2.38 20.02 6.59
N GLU A 156 -1.80 18.87 6.90
CA GLU A 156 -2.34 17.52 6.67
C GLU A 156 -2.40 17.13 5.20
N GLY A 157 -1.62 16.09 4.84
CA GLY A 157 -1.61 15.45 3.52
C GLY A 157 -2.99 14.90 3.17
N ARG A 158 -3.87 15.78 2.68
CA ARG A 158 -5.22 15.47 2.24
C ARG A 158 -5.16 14.31 1.27
N TRP A 159 -5.81 13.22 1.65
CA TRP A 159 -6.42 12.28 0.72
C TRP A 159 -5.52 11.67 -0.36
N ASN A 160 -4.21 11.56 -0.21
CA ASN A 160 -3.40 11.02 -1.32
C ASN A 160 -3.73 9.55 -1.64
N CYS A 161 -3.74 8.66 -0.64
CA CYS A 161 -4.17 7.27 -0.83
C CYS A 161 -5.66 7.15 -1.21
N GLN A 162 -6.49 8.07 -0.73
CA GLN A 162 -7.93 8.08 -0.96
C GLN A 162 -8.24 8.52 -2.41
N GLU A 163 -7.66 9.63 -2.86
CA GLU A 163 -7.73 10.11 -4.25
C GLU A 163 -7.05 9.16 -5.22
N TRP A 164 -5.93 8.53 -4.84
CA TRP A 164 -5.32 7.48 -5.65
C TRP A 164 -6.29 6.31 -5.88
N CYS A 165 -6.92 5.78 -4.83
CA CYS A 165 -7.95 4.74 -4.97
C CYS A 165 -9.12 5.20 -5.86
N LEU A 166 -9.60 6.42 -5.66
CA LEU A 166 -10.69 6.97 -6.45
C LEU A 166 -10.31 7.14 -7.92
N GLY A 167 -9.12 7.64 -8.22
CA GLY A 167 -8.59 7.80 -9.57
C GLY A 167 -8.40 6.46 -10.29
N VAL A 168 -7.88 5.45 -9.58
CA VAL A 168 -7.79 4.08 -10.11
C VAL A 168 -9.18 3.55 -10.46
N LEU A 169 -10.18 3.71 -9.59
CA LEU A 169 -11.55 3.27 -9.87
C LEU A 169 -12.18 3.95 -11.08
N GLU A 170 -11.96 5.24 -11.25
CA GLU A 170 -12.45 5.96 -12.43
C GLU A 170 -11.81 5.46 -13.71
N GLY A 171 -10.50 5.19 -13.69
CA GLY A 171 -9.80 4.56 -14.81
C GLY A 171 -10.37 3.18 -15.14
N LEU A 172 -10.63 2.35 -14.13
CA LEU A 172 -11.18 1.01 -14.30
C LEU A 172 -12.60 1.02 -14.89
N LYS A 173 -13.44 1.98 -14.48
CA LYS A 173 -14.78 2.16 -15.05
C LYS A 173 -14.73 2.59 -16.53
N GLY A 174 -13.80 3.48 -16.88
CA GLY A 174 -13.61 3.92 -18.26
C GLY A 174 -13.06 2.83 -19.20
N GLY A 175 -12.27 1.90 -18.66
CA GLY A 175 -11.62 0.82 -19.41
C GLY A 175 -12.38 -0.51 -19.48
N ASP A 176 -13.63 -0.57 -19.03
CA ASP A 176 -14.42 -1.80 -18.87
C ASP A 176 -13.68 -2.87 -18.04
N MET A 177 -12.82 -2.44 -17.10
CA MET A 177 -11.84 -3.29 -16.40
C MET A 177 -12.35 -3.93 -15.11
N GLY A 178 -13.28 -3.26 -14.44
CA GLY A 178 -13.97 -3.82 -13.30
C GLY A 178 -15.35 -4.29 -13.71
N LYS A 179 -15.58 -5.59 -13.57
CA LYS A 179 -16.93 -6.11 -13.72
C LYS A 179 -17.71 -5.66 -12.49
N ASP A 180 -18.84 -5.01 -12.72
CA ASP A 180 -19.77 -4.63 -11.66
C ASP A 180 -19.18 -3.59 -10.66
N ILE A 181 -18.36 -2.61 -11.10
CA ILE A 181 -17.97 -1.52 -10.17
C ILE A 181 -19.18 -0.62 -9.88
N TRP A 182 -19.73 -0.73 -8.67
CA TRP A 182 -21.05 -0.19 -8.36
C TRP A 182 -21.08 1.28 -7.95
N TYR A 183 -20.04 1.80 -7.30
CA TYR A 183 -20.16 3.04 -6.51
C TYR A 183 -19.43 4.24 -7.10
N GLY A 184 -20.07 5.41 -7.06
CA GLY A 184 -19.46 6.68 -7.47
C GLY A 184 -18.46 7.25 -6.47
N ARG A 185 -17.65 8.22 -6.91
CA ARG A 185 -16.68 8.93 -6.06
C ARG A 185 -17.34 9.44 -4.77
N GLU A 186 -18.39 10.25 -4.90
CA GLU A 186 -19.03 10.92 -3.76
C GLU A 186 -19.66 9.93 -2.76
N GLU A 187 -20.20 8.81 -3.23
CA GLU A 187 -20.74 7.76 -2.36
C GLU A 187 -19.64 7.11 -1.53
N LEU A 188 -18.53 6.72 -2.18
CA LEU A 188 -17.36 6.15 -1.50
C LEU A 188 -16.76 7.14 -0.50
N LYS A 189 -16.63 8.42 -0.86
CA LYS A 189 -16.19 9.47 0.07
C LYS A 189 -17.10 9.54 1.29
N GLY A 190 -18.42 9.52 1.08
CA GLY A 190 -19.41 9.59 2.15
C GLY A 190 -19.32 8.41 3.13
N TRP A 191 -19.12 7.20 2.62
CA TRP A 191 -19.10 5.97 3.43
C TRP A 191 -17.76 5.70 4.12
N LEU A 192 -16.65 6.06 3.47
CA LEU A 192 -15.30 5.69 3.89
C LEU A 192 -14.51 6.85 4.51
N LYS A 193 -15.13 8.02 4.68
CA LYS A 193 -14.54 9.16 5.39
C LYS A 193 -14.22 8.81 6.85
N GLU A 194 -13.31 9.59 7.40
CA GLU A 194 -12.94 9.57 8.81
C GLU A 194 -14.18 9.73 9.68
N LYS A 195 -14.31 8.88 10.71
CA LYS A 195 -15.36 9.03 11.70
C LYS A 195 -14.95 10.11 12.70
N ASP A 196 -15.91 10.90 13.15
CA ASP A 196 -15.65 11.88 14.20
C ASP A 196 -15.32 11.13 15.52
N HIS A 197 -14.07 11.21 15.98
CA HIS A 197 -13.62 10.53 17.20
C HIS A 197 -14.39 10.99 18.46
N SER A 198 -15.10 12.13 18.38
CA SER A 198 -16.01 12.60 19.44
C SER A 198 -17.19 11.65 19.68
N THR A 199 -17.61 10.90 18.66
CA THR A 199 -18.74 9.95 18.76
C THR A 199 -18.34 8.57 19.29
N MET A 200 -17.05 8.23 19.31
CA MET A 200 -16.56 6.93 19.80
C MET A 200 -16.29 6.92 21.32
N ALA A 201 -16.21 8.09 21.97
CA ALA A 201 -16.01 8.22 23.41
C ALA A 201 -17.29 8.04 24.26
N LEU A 202 -18.44 7.74 23.65
CA LEU A 202 -19.74 7.64 24.33
C LEU A 202 -20.33 6.22 24.35
N SER A 203 -19.54 5.19 24.06
CA SER A 203 -19.91 3.80 24.32
C SER A 203 -18.87 3.14 25.19
N THR A 204 -18.92 3.45 26.48
CA THR A 204 -18.33 2.63 27.55
C THR A 204 -19.30 2.58 28.71
#